data_AF-A0A6J0C2T5-F1
#
_entry.id   AF-A0A6J0C2T5-F1
#
_cell.length_a   1.000
_cell.length_b   1.000
_cell.length_c   1.000
_cell.angle_alpha   90.00
_cell.angle_beta   90.00
_cell.angle_gamma   90.00
#
_symmetry.space_group_name_H-M   'P 1'
#
loop_
_entity.id
_entity.type
_entity.pdbx_description
1 polymer ?
#
loop_
_entity_poly.entity_id
_entity_poly.type
_entity_poly.pdbx_seq_one_letter_code
_entity_poly.pdbx_strand_id
1 'polypeptide(L)'
;MGQGGNRTRIPAVDVDGTGQPMEYANISAVTTKVVGGVECYTVTAYFYIDETSGARELWFLEKDGLRKIPTNASLINSEMGYYKGHCVSSMGNHFYPITTTTECSSLYPWFILYEGENVMGFGFQGLGTVTSSSERVWWETIPPATTSSAIPSDGPVCLALATVSYGITSVHIWLVDEPQNITCSS
;
A
#
# COMPACT_ATOMS: atom_id res chain seq x y z
N MET A 1 -16.55 17.58 7.17
CA MET A 1 -15.44 17.02 7.96
C MET A 1 -15.71 15.54 8.18
N GLY A 2 -14.88 14.68 7.61
CA GLY A 2 -15.00 13.23 7.72
C GLY A 2 -13.77 12.62 8.39
N GLN A 3 -13.97 11.80 9.42
CA GLN A 3 -12.94 10.91 9.96
C GLN A 3 -13.22 9.50 9.47
N GLY A 4 -12.19 8.83 8.95
CA GLY A 4 -12.29 7.47 8.45
C GLY A 4 -11.18 6.58 9.01
N GLY A 5 -11.49 5.29 9.14
CA GLY A 5 -10.51 4.25 9.43
C GLY A 5 -10.68 3.11 8.44
N ASN A 6 -9.60 2.74 7.76
CA ASN A 6 -9.56 1.58 6.88
C ASN A 6 -8.75 0.46 7.56
N ARG A 7 -9.32 -0.74 7.65
CA ARG A 7 -8.61 -1.93 8.09
C ARG A 7 -8.70 -3.00 7.01
N THR A 8 -7.56 -3.32 6.45
CA THR A 8 -7.41 -4.42 5.50
C THR A 8 -6.87 -5.64 6.23
N ARG A 9 -7.36 -6.82 5.86
CA ARG A 9 -7.01 -8.08 6.51
C ARG A 9 -6.75 -9.18 5.50
N ILE A 10 -5.77 -10.02 5.79
CA ILE A 10 -5.45 -11.23 5.04
C ILE A 10 -5.37 -12.39 6.04
N PRO A 11 -6.10 -13.49 5.84
CA PRO A 11 -5.92 -14.70 6.64
C PRO A 11 -4.46 -15.16 6.63
N ALA A 12 -3.89 -15.48 7.80
CA ALA A 12 -2.49 -15.91 7.91
C ALA A 12 -2.23 -17.19 7.09
N VAL A 13 -3.20 -18.11 7.07
CA VAL A 13 -3.18 -19.33 6.25
C VAL A 13 -3.05 -19.08 4.74
N ASP A 14 -3.46 -17.92 4.24
CA ASP A 14 -3.36 -17.59 2.80
C ASP A 14 -1.92 -17.19 2.41
N VAL A 15 -1.06 -16.89 3.39
CA VAL A 15 0.27 -16.30 3.18
C VAL A 15 1.40 -17.07 3.85
N ASP A 16 1.15 -17.69 5.00
CA ASP A 16 2.14 -18.44 5.77
C ASP A 16 2.40 -19.82 5.15
N GLY A 17 3.67 -20.24 5.14
CA GLY A 17 4.07 -21.54 4.59
C GLY A 17 3.97 -21.63 3.06
N THR A 18 3.59 -20.56 2.36
CA THR A 18 3.51 -20.51 0.89
C THR A 18 4.87 -20.45 0.20
N GLY A 19 5.95 -20.18 0.95
CA GLY A 19 7.30 -20.00 0.44
C GLY A 19 7.59 -18.57 -0.05
N GLN A 20 6.62 -17.66 0.00
CA GLN A 20 6.86 -16.25 -0.30
C GLN A 20 7.86 -15.64 0.70
N PRO A 21 8.66 -14.65 0.27
CA PRO A 21 9.71 -14.07 1.11
C PRO A 21 9.17 -13.19 2.24
N MET A 22 7.98 -12.60 2.11
CA MET A 22 7.42 -11.67 3.10
C MET A 22 7.11 -12.35 4.43
N GLU A 23 7.66 -11.80 5.51
CA GLU A 23 7.40 -12.24 6.88
C GLU A 23 6.47 -11.25 7.57
N TYR A 24 5.16 -11.37 7.28
CA TYR A 24 4.13 -10.41 7.73
C TYR A 24 4.19 -10.12 9.24
N ALA A 25 4.41 -11.14 10.07
CA ALA A 25 4.51 -10.99 11.52
C ALA A 25 5.63 -10.04 11.98
N ASN A 26 6.69 -9.84 11.19
CA ASN A 26 7.84 -9.02 11.53
C ASN A 26 7.71 -7.55 11.12
N ILE A 27 6.76 -7.22 10.23
CA ILE A 27 6.57 -5.87 9.72
C ILE A 27 5.86 -4.98 10.77
N SER A 28 6.35 -3.77 11.01
CA SER A 28 5.81 -2.88 12.06
C SER A 28 4.37 -2.44 11.80
N ALA A 29 3.96 -2.25 10.54
CA ALA A 29 2.60 -1.88 10.16
C ALA A 29 1.58 -3.03 10.23
N VAL A 30 2.04 -4.27 10.44
CA VAL A 30 1.19 -5.45 10.46
C VAL A 30 0.92 -5.87 11.91
N THR A 31 -0.36 -6.09 12.22
CA THR A 31 -0.82 -6.60 13.50
C THR A 31 -1.66 -7.86 13.31
N THR A 32 -1.52 -8.83 14.21
CA THR A 32 -2.28 -10.09 14.15
C THR A 32 -3.59 -9.97 14.92
N LYS A 33 -4.70 -10.41 14.33
CA LYS A 33 -6.02 -10.44 14.96
C LYS A 33 -6.79 -11.70 14.59
N VAL A 34 -7.53 -12.26 15.53
CA VAL A 34 -8.47 -13.34 15.26
C VAL A 34 -9.83 -12.74 14.86
N VAL A 35 -10.32 -13.09 13.68
CA VAL A 35 -11.60 -12.64 13.13
C VAL A 35 -12.43 -13.86 12.76
N GLY A 36 -13.55 -14.07 13.45
CA GLY A 36 -14.41 -15.23 13.17
C GLY A 36 -13.70 -16.58 13.36
N GLY A 37 -12.73 -16.65 14.28
CA GLY A 37 -11.92 -17.85 14.51
C GLY A 37 -10.73 -18.03 13.57
N VAL A 38 -10.55 -17.14 12.59
CA VAL A 38 -9.41 -17.16 11.65
C VAL A 38 -8.38 -16.13 12.09
N GLU A 39 -7.12 -16.55 12.21
CA GLU A 39 -6.00 -15.64 12.42
C GLU A 39 -5.73 -14.83 11.14
N CYS A 40 -5.67 -13.51 11.26
CA CYS A 40 -5.44 -12.60 10.16
C CYS A 40 -4.30 -11.64 10.47
N TYR A 41 -3.45 -11.39 9.47
CA TYR A 41 -2.63 -10.19 9.41
C TYR A 41 -3.49 -9.01 9.04
N THR A 42 -3.36 -7.92 9.78
CA THR A 42 -4.14 -6.71 9.58
C THR A 42 -3.25 -5.49 9.52
N VAL A 43 -3.53 -4.62 8.57
CA VAL A 43 -2.96 -3.28 8.48
C VAL A 43 -4.10 -2.29 8.72
N THR A 44 -3.82 -1.18 9.39
CA THR A 44 -4.84 -0.14 9.65
C THR A 44 -4.31 1.24 9.31
N ALA A 45 -5.11 2.00 8.58
CA ALA A 45 -4.88 3.40 8.29
C ALA A 45 -6.03 4.25 8.83
N TYR A 46 -5.72 5.45 9.31
CA TYR A 46 -6.69 6.47 9.69
C TYR A 46 -6.49 7.68 8.82
N PHE A 47 -7.58 8.35 8.46
CA PHE A 47 -7.52 9.54 7.64
C PHE A 47 -8.57 10.55 8.04
N TYR A 48 -8.27 11.81 7.73
CA TYR A 48 -9.16 12.94 7.92
C TYR A 48 -9.22 13.74 6.62
N ILE A 49 -10.43 14.16 6.26
CA ILE A 49 -10.68 15.03 5.10
C ILE A 49 -11.50 16.23 5.58
N ASP A 50 -10.96 17.42 5.35
CA ASP A 50 -11.70 18.67 5.43
C ASP A 50 -12.13 19.12 4.04
N GLU A 51 -13.37 18.79 3.67
CA GLU A 51 -14.00 19.16 2.40
C GLU A 51 -14.01 20.68 2.14
N THR A 52 -13.90 21.51 3.19
CA THR A 52 -13.96 22.97 3.02
C THR A 52 -12.63 23.54 2.55
N SER A 53 -11.53 23.05 3.13
CA SER A 53 -10.17 23.51 2.80
C SER A 53 -9.46 22.61 1.79
N GLY A 54 -9.98 21.40 1.54
CA GLY A 54 -9.29 20.34 0.81
C GLY A 54 -8.16 19.69 1.63
N ALA A 55 -7.99 20.05 2.90
CA ALA A 55 -6.94 19.51 3.74
C ALA A 55 -7.18 18.02 4.03
N ARG A 56 -6.08 17.25 4.01
CA ARG A 56 -6.07 15.82 4.28
C ARG A 56 -5.04 15.52 5.35
N GLU A 57 -5.31 14.51 6.16
CA GLU A 57 -4.32 13.90 7.05
C GLU A 57 -4.42 12.38 6.98
N LEU A 58 -3.29 11.70 7.16
CA LEU A 58 -3.17 10.26 7.05
C LEU A 58 -2.23 9.73 8.13
N TRP A 59 -2.60 8.60 8.74
CA TRP A 59 -1.79 7.89 9.71
C TRP A 59 -1.85 6.38 9.47
N PHE A 60 -0.73 5.71 9.65
CA PHE A 60 -0.66 4.25 9.71
C PHE A 60 -0.51 3.78 11.14
N LEU A 61 -1.27 2.75 11.50
CA LEU A 61 -1.07 2.05 12.76
C LEU A 61 0.13 1.12 12.62
N GLU A 62 1.15 1.38 13.42
CA GLU A 62 2.29 0.49 13.63
C GLU A 62 2.22 -0.15 15.02
N LYS A 63 3.07 -1.16 15.27
CA LYS A 63 3.23 -1.82 16.57
C LYS A 63 3.51 -0.82 17.70
N ASP A 64 4.26 0.24 17.41
CA ASP A 64 4.69 1.25 18.39
C ASP A 64 3.75 2.47 18.46
N GLY A 65 2.67 2.51 17.67
CA GLY A 65 1.68 3.58 17.70
C GLY A 65 1.29 4.10 16.32
N LEU A 66 0.72 5.31 16.28
CA LEU A 66 0.32 5.95 15.03
C LEU A 66 1.49 6.71 14.42
N ARG A 67 1.82 6.38 13.17
CA ARG A 67 2.79 7.12 12.36
C ARG A 67 2.06 8.07 11.42
N LYS A 68 2.26 9.37 11.59
CA LYS A 68 1.70 10.40 10.69
C LYS A 68 2.42 10.35 9.34
N ILE A 69 1.65 10.42 8.27
CA ILE A 69 2.16 10.45 6.90
C ILE A 69 2.13 11.91 6.43
N PRO A 70 3.27 12.46 5.95
CA PRO A 70 3.30 13.78 5.34
C PRO A 70 2.30 13.87 4.19
N THR A 71 1.50 14.92 4.14
CA THR A 71 0.51 15.11 3.08
C THR A 71 1.06 15.91 1.90
N ASN A 72 2.29 16.43 2.02
CA ASN A 72 3.06 17.04 0.95
C ASN A 72 4.10 16.07 0.38
N ALA A 73 4.08 15.86 -0.94
CA ALA A 73 4.98 14.93 -1.64
C ALA A 73 6.47 15.27 -1.45
N SER A 74 6.82 16.55 -1.28
CA SER A 74 8.21 16.99 -1.09
C SER A 74 8.84 16.52 0.23
N LEU A 75 8.02 16.17 1.22
CA LEU A 75 8.46 15.75 2.55
C LEU A 75 8.51 14.23 2.71
N ILE A 76 7.81 13.47 1.87
CA ILE A 76 7.66 12.02 2.06
C ILE A 76 9.00 11.28 1.98
N ASN A 77 9.94 11.77 1.17
CA ASN A 77 11.26 11.15 1.08
C ASN A 77 12.12 11.44 2.31
N SER A 78 12.27 12.72 2.67
CA SER A 78 13.15 13.15 3.76
C SER A 78 12.64 12.74 5.14
N GLU A 79 11.32 12.69 5.35
CA GLU A 79 10.74 12.37 6.66
C GLU A 79 10.42 10.88 6.83
N MET A 80 10.14 10.16 5.73
CA MET A 80 9.61 8.80 5.82
C MET A 80 10.45 7.76 5.07
N GLY A 81 11.38 8.18 4.22
CA GLY A 81 12.16 7.28 3.37
C GLY A 81 11.32 6.64 2.27
N TYR A 82 10.27 7.32 1.78
CA TYR A 82 9.50 6.86 0.63
C TYR A 82 10.04 7.49 -0.65
N TYR A 83 10.21 6.67 -1.67
CA TYR A 83 10.77 7.04 -2.95
C TYR A 83 9.68 7.03 -4.01
N LYS A 84 9.76 7.98 -4.93
CA LYS A 84 8.83 8.10 -6.05
C LYS A 84 9.02 6.90 -6.98
N GLY A 85 7.97 6.10 -7.14
CA GLY A 85 7.85 5.08 -8.18
C GLY A 85 7.35 5.67 -9.49
N HIS A 86 6.62 4.86 -10.25
CA HIS A 86 6.02 5.31 -11.49
C HIS A 86 4.68 6.01 -11.24
N CYS A 87 4.33 6.93 -12.15
CA CYS A 87 3.00 7.49 -12.20
C CYS A 87 2.12 6.61 -13.11
N VAL A 88 0.94 6.23 -12.61
CA VAL A 88 -0.05 5.47 -13.38
C VAL A 88 -1.26 6.37 -13.60
N SER A 89 -1.67 6.58 -14.85
CA SER A 89 -2.87 7.37 -15.16
C SER A 89 -4.07 6.83 -14.40
N SER A 90 -4.96 7.71 -13.90
CA SER A 90 -6.07 7.38 -12.99
C SER A 90 -5.68 6.85 -11.60
N MET A 91 -4.38 6.81 -11.28
CA MET A 91 -3.90 6.43 -9.93
C MET A 91 -2.94 7.46 -9.32
N GLY A 92 -2.16 8.16 -10.15
CA GLY A 92 -1.19 9.17 -9.72
C GLY A 92 0.20 8.60 -9.45
N ASN A 93 1.02 9.40 -8.77
CA ASN A 93 2.40 9.06 -8.44
C ASN A 93 2.42 8.15 -7.23
N HIS A 94 2.91 6.92 -7.40
CA HIS A 94 3.09 6.00 -6.29
C HIS A 94 4.39 6.28 -5.56
N PHE A 95 4.35 6.20 -4.23
CA PHE A 95 5.52 6.33 -3.37
C PHE A 95 5.63 5.09 -2.49
N TYR A 96 6.82 4.50 -2.46
CA TYR A 96 7.11 3.27 -1.73
C TYR A 96 8.37 3.43 -0.88
N PRO A 97 8.44 2.82 0.31
CA PRO A 97 9.68 2.74 1.09
C PRO A 97 10.57 1.60 0.59
N ILE A 98 10.85 1.59 -0.71
CA ILE A 98 11.60 0.54 -1.39
C ILE A 98 12.83 1.16 -2.06
N THR A 99 13.98 0.54 -1.86
CA THR A 99 15.24 0.81 -2.53
C THR A 99 15.82 -0.48 -3.11
N THR A 100 16.91 -0.39 -3.85
CA THR A 100 17.68 -1.54 -4.38
C THR A 100 18.10 -2.56 -3.30
N THR A 101 18.20 -2.13 -2.03
CA THR A 101 18.66 -2.93 -0.89
C THR A 101 17.53 -3.31 0.07
N THR A 102 16.27 -3.04 -0.27
CA THR A 102 15.15 -3.42 0.61
C THR A 102 15.03 -4.94 0.65
N GLU A 103 15.01 -5.50 1.86
CA GLU A 103 14.81 -6.93 2.07
C GLU A 103 13.36 -7.32 1.79
N CYS A 104 13.15 -8.35 0.97
CA CYS A 104 11.79 -8.76 0.60
C CYS A 104 10.98 -9.34 1.78
N SER A 105 11.65 -9.78 2.84
CA SER A 105 10.99 -10.23 4.07
C SER A 105 10.30 -9.12 4.86
N SER A 106 10.72 -7.87 4.64
CA SER A 106 10.25 -6.70 5.40
C SER A 106 9.62 -5.63 4.52
N LEU A 107 9.12 -5.99 3.32
CA LEU A 107 8.41 -5.08 2.44
C LEU A 107 7.26 -4.40 3.17
N TYR A 108 7.37 -3.09 3.37
CA TYR A 108 6.34 -2.33 4.04
C TYR A 108 5.09 -2.29 3.17
N PRO A 109 3.91 -2.63 3.71
CA PRO A 109 2.76 -2.97 2.90
C PRO A 109 2.00 -1.75 2.39
N TRP A 110 2.35 -0.55 2.84
CA TRP A 110 1.67 0.68 2.44
C TRP A 110 2.43 1.43 1.35
N PHE A 111 1.69 1.89 0.35
CA PHE A 111 2.13 2.89 -0.61
C PHE A 111 1.25 4.13 -0.53
N ILE A 112 1.81 5.28 -0.90
CA ILE A 112 1.10 6.57 -0.91
C ILE A 112 0.92 7.06 -2.34
N LEU A 113 -0.19 7.76 -2.59
CA LEU A 113 -0.54 8.28 -3.90
C LEU A 113 -0.59 9.80 -3.84
N TYR A 114 0.13 10.45 -4.75
CA TYR A 114 0.13 11.91 -4.89
C TYR A 114 -0.23 12.35 -6.31
N GLU A 115 -0.92 13.48 -6.40
CA GLU A 115 -1.04 14.29 -7.61
C GLU A 115 -0.46 15.68 -7.31
N GLY A 116 0.58 16.06 -8.05
CA GLY A 116 1.40 17.21 -7.71
C GLY A 116 2.02 17.06 -6.30
N GLU A 117 1.78 18.04 -5.44
CA GLU A 117 2.24 18.01 -4.05
C GLU A 117 1.25 17.39 -3.06
N ASN A 118 0.01 17.10 -3.48
CA ASN A 118 -1.05 16.72 -2.54
C ASN A 118 -1.25 15.20 -2.45
N VAL A 119 -1.40 14.68 -1.24
CA VAL A 119 -1.83 13.28 -1.04
C VAL A 119 -3.25 13.11 -1.56
N MET A 120 -3.46 12.09 -2.40
CA MET A 120 -4.76 11.79 -3.04
C MET A 120 -5.33 10.45 -2.59
N GLY A 121 -4.48 9.60 -2.01
CA GLY A 121 -4.84 8.26 -1.59
C GLY A 121 -3.67 7.51 -1.00
N PHE A 122 -3.95 6.28 -0.64
CA PHE A 122 -2.96 5.31 -0.20
C PHE A 122 -3.46 3.92 -0.60
N GLY A 123 -2.60 2.92 -0.53
CA GLY A 123 -3.05 1.57 -0.73
C GLY A 123 -2.19 0.56 -0.02
N PHE A 124 -2.77 -0.61 0.13
CA PHE A 124 -2.08 -1.76 0.69
C PHE A 124 -1.66 -2.67 -0.46
N GLN A 125 -0.41 -3.11 -0.44
CA GLN A 125 0.15 -4.06 -1.40
C GLN A 125 0.89 -5.17 -0.66
N GLY A 126 0.67 -6.40 -1.08
CA GLY A 126 1.35 -7.59 -0.56
C GLY A 126 1.64 -8.60 -1.66
N LEU A 127 2.56 -9.51 -1.37
CA LEU A 127 2.80 -10.68 -2.21
C LEU A 127 1.67 -11.69 -2.05
N GLY A 128 1.35 -12.37 -3.16
CA GLY A 128 0.31 -13.39 -3.22
C GLY A 128 -0.78 -13.04 -4.22
N THR A 129 -1.61 -14.05 -4.50
CA THR A 129 -2.84 -13.88 -5.26
C THR A 129 -4.01 -14.07 -4.31
N VAL A 130 -4.89 -13.08 -4.23
CA VAL A 130 -6.16 -13.27 -3.53
C VAL A 130 -7.09 -14.05 -4.45
N THR A 131 -7.83 -15.01 -3.88
CA THR A 131 -8.99 -15.55 -4.57
C THR A 131 -10.04 -14.46 -4.63
N SER A 132 -10.32 -13.98 -5.86
CA SER A 132 -11.44 -13.08 -6.13
C SER A 132 -12.75 -13.82 -5.92
N SER A 133 -13.20 -13.91 -4.67
CA SER A 133 -14.58 -14.27 -4.39
C SER A 133 -15.49 -13.10 -4.77
N SER A 134 -16.78 -13.37 -4.96
CA SER A 134 -17.79 -12.32 -5.14
C SER A 134 -17.83 -11.31 -3.99
N GLU A 135 -17.25 -11.65 -2.83
CA GLU A 135 -17.16 -10.80 -1.64
C GLU A 135 -15.87 -9.95 -1.58
N ARG A 136 -14.89 -10.24 -2.44
CA ARG A 136 -13.55 -9.63 -2.44
C ARG A 136 -13.19 -8.99 -3.79
N VAL A 137 -14.21 -8.49 -4.49
CA VAL A 137 -14.07 -7.86 -5.83
C VAL A 137 -13.29 -6.55 -5.85
N TRP A 138 -12.99 -5.98 -4.67
CA TRP A 138 -12.27 -4.73 -4.49
C TRP A 138 -10.74 -4.90 -4.47
N TRP A 139 -10.25 -6.14 -4.51
CA TRP A 139 -8.83 -6.41 -4.66
C TRP A 139 -8.43 -6.43 -6.12
N GLU A 140 -7.31 -5.78 -6.42
CA GLU A 140 -6.65 -5.88 -7.71
C GLU A 140 -5.78 -7.14 -7.72
N THR A 141 -5.96 -7.95 -8.76
CA THR A 141 -4.97 -8.96 -9.15
C THR A 141 -4.12 -8.36 -10.24
N ILE A 142 -2.87 -8.04 -9.92
CA ILE A 142 -1.94 -7.42 -10.85
C ILE A 142 -1.22 -8.54 -11.61
N PRO A 143 -1.40 -8.66 -12.95
CA PRO A 143 -0.62 -9.62 -13.73
C PRO A 143 0.88 -9.36 -13.54
N PRO A 144 1.73 -10.40 -13.44
CA PRO A 144 3.18 -10.22 -13.25
C PRO A 144 3.83 -9.26 -14.26
N ALA A 145 3.34 -9.23 -15.50
CA ALA A 145 3.82 -8.37 -16.57
C ALA A 145 3.54 -6.87 -16.36
N THR A 146 2.58 -6.48 -15.53
CA THR A 146 2.22 -5.07 -15.27
C THR A 146 2.81 -4.53 -13.98
N THR A 147 3.39 -5.37 -13.14
CA THR A 147 3.92 -4.97 -11.82
C THR A 147 5.07 -3.95 -11.90
N SER A 148 5.79 -3.95 -13.01
CA SER A 148 6.84 -2.95 -13.29
C SER A 148 6.30 -1.55 -13.57
N SER A 149 4.97 -1.37 -13.75
CA SER A 149 4.40 -0.07 -14.11
C SER A 149 4.17 0.88 -12.94
N ALA A 150 4.30 0.43 -11.68
CA ALA A 150 4.06 1.25 -10.49
C ALA A 150 5.27 1.28 -9.54
N ILE A 151 5.94 0.14 -9.33
CA ILE A 151 7.09 -0.01 -8.43
C ILE A 151 8.34 0.65 -9.04
N PRO A 152 9.24 1.28 -8.25
CA PRO A 152 10.49 1.82 -8.77
C PRO A 152 11.26 0.80 -9.62
N SER A 153 11.77 1.25 -10.78
CA SER A 153 12.50 0.41 -11.73
C SER A 153 13.79 -0.19 -11.17
N ASP A 154 14.32 0.41 -10.10
CA ASP A 154 15.51 -0.02 -9.35
C ASP A 154 15.14 -0.74 -8.02
N GLY A 155 13.92 -1.26 -7.90
CA GLY A 155 13.53 -2.11 -6.78
C GLY A 155 14.44 -3.35 -6.62
N PRO A 156 14.39 -4.02 -5.45
CA PRO A 156 15.28 -5.14 -5.17
C PRO A 156 14.93 -6.34 -6.06
N VAL A 157 15.96 -7.07 -6.52
CA VAL A 157 15.79 -8.22 -7.43
C VAL A 157 14.83 -9.27 -6.85
N CYS A 158 14.83 -9.45 -5.53
CA CYS A 158 13.93 -10.38 -4.86
C CYS A 158 12.45 -10.03 -5.09
N LEU A 159 12.10 -8.74 -5.23
CA LEU A 159 10.72 -8.29 -5.42
C LEU A 159 10.23 -8.64 -6.83
N ALA A 160 11.09 -8.45 -7.83
CA ALA A 160 10.81 -8.86 -9.20
C ALA A 160 10.58 -10.37 -9.30
N LEU A 161 11.44 -11.18 -8.68
CA LEU A 161 11.31 -12.64 -8.65
C LEU A 161 10.07 -13.11 -7.88
N ALA A 162 9.80 -12.49 -6.72
CA ALA A 162 8.65 -12.82 -5.89
C ALA A 162 7.33 -12.47 -6.59
N THR A 163 7.28 -11.34 -7.27
CA THR A 163 6.13 -10.93 -8.09
C THR A 163 5.81 -11.98 -9.17
N VAL A 164 6.82 -12.46 -9.89
CA VAL A 164 6.63 -13.48 -10.93
C VAL A 164 6.14 -14.80 -10.33
N SER A 165 6.65 -15.16 -9.15
CA SER A 165 6.39 -16.45 -8.51
C SER A 165 5.06 -16.49 -7.76
N TYR A 166 4.67 -15.38 -7.12
CA TYR A 166 3.57 -15.33 -6.15
C TYR A 166 2.47 -14.35 -6.56
N GLY A 167 2.71 -13.46 -7.52
CA GLY A 167 1.82 -12.36 -7.86
C GLY A 167 1.84 -11.23 -6.82
N ILE A 168 1.05 -10.20 -7.10
CA ILE A 168 0.79 -9.09 -6.19
C ILE A 168 -0.72 -8.92 -6.02
N THR A 169 -1.13 -8.72 -4.77
CA THR A 169 -2.46 -8.24 -4.42
C THR A 169 -2.36 -6.80 -3.93
N SER A 170 -3.28 -5.96 -4.40
CA SER A 170 -3.33 -4.54 -4.03
C SER A 170 -4.75 -4.06 -3.82
N VAL A 171 -4.92 -3.05 -2.95
CA VAL A 171 -6.15 -2.28 -2.81
C VAL A 171 -5.80 -0.80 -2.72
N HIS A 172 -6.47 0.01 -3.54
CA HIS A 172 -6.37 1.47 -3.52
C HIS A 172 -7.50 2.08 -2.69
N ILE A 173 -7.16 3.07 -1.85
CA ILE A 173 -8.09 3.87 -1.06
C ILE A 173 -7.90 5.34 -1.47
N TRP A 174 -8.94 5.92 -2.05
CA TRP A 174 -8.95 7.29 -2.53
C TRP A 174 -9.49 8.25 -1.48
N LEU A 175 -8.80 9.39 -1.31
CA LEU A 175 -9.20 10.52 -0.46
C LEU A 175 -9.72 11.70 -1.31
N VAL A 176 -10.12 11.39 -2.54
CA VAL A 176 -10.63 12.30 -3.57
C VAL A 176 -11.86 11.68 -4.22
N ASP A 177 -12.77 12.51 -4.71
CA ASP A 177 -14.04 12.05 -5.28
C ASP A 177 -13.89 11.46 -6.69
N GLU A 178 -12.95 11.98 -7.48
CA GLU A 178 -12.78 11.63 -8.89
C GLU A 178 -11.37 11.09 -9.21
N PRO A 179 -10.96 9.95 -8.64
CA PRO A 179 -9.63 9.38 -8.89
C PRO A 179 -9.38 9.06 -10.37
N GLN A 180 -10.44 8.79 -11.15
CA GLN A 180 -10.35 8.58 -12.60
C GLN A 180 -9.81 9.79 -13.37
N ASN A 181 -9.88 10.99 -12.79
CA ASN A 181 -9.40 12.22 -13.39
C ASN A 181 -7.93 12.53 -13.06
N ILE A 182 -7.28 11.70 -12.23
CA ILE A 182 -5.87 11.89 -11.88
C ILE A 182 -5.00 11.71 -13.13
N THR A 183 -4.15 12.70 -13.39
CA THR A 183 -3.24 12.68 -14.54
C THR A 183 -1.78 12.59 -14.13
N CYS A 184 -0.99 11.92 -14.95
CA CYS A 184 0.46 11.95 -14.85
C CYS A 184 1.00 13.14 -15.63
N SER A 185 0.85 14.34 -15.08
CA SER A 185 1.54 15.52 -15.60
C SER A 185 3.03 15.41 -15.27
N SER A 186 3.87 15.54 -16.31
CA SER A 186 5.33 15.46 -16.28
C SER A 186 5.98 16.57 -15.47
#